data_AF-A0A946JE85-F1
#
_entry.id   AF-A0A946JE85-F1
#
_cell.length_a   1.000
_cell.length_b   1.000
_cell.length_c   1.000
_cell.angle_alpha   90.00
_cell.angle_beta   90.00
_cell.angle_gamma   90.00
#
_symmetry.space_group_name_H-M   'P 1'
#
loop_
_entity.id
_entity.type
_entity.pdbx_description
1 polymer ?
#
loop_
_entity_poly.entity_id
_entity_poly.type
_entity_poly.pdbx_seq_one_letter_code
_entity_poly.pdbx_strand_id
1 'polypeptide(L)'
;MKKLILLLFVSTITTSVFAQTNYGTDSATCVTKYQIYRNDYKNKNYEEAIKSWRWVLINCPEFNEYIFANAPKIIYHQIKKNDNNKSAYIDTLMMVYDQRIKYYGKENLVYGKKGVDLLKYNPSRFSEAYEMLKVSVRALGNSTDPIVIVSYFEALDDVQRSTEEVTKQDVLDAYIVVSDIISYNITNNKKYAKY
;
A
#
# COMPACT_ATOMS: atom_id res chain seq x y z
N MET A 1 14.77 -67.18 -42.92
CA MET A 1 15.49 -66.44 -41.86
C MET A 1 15.17 -64.96 -42.00
N LYS A 2 14.18 -64.46 -41.23
CA LYS A 2 13.73 -63.07 -41.25
C LYS A 2 14.58 -62.26 -40.26
N LYS A 3 15.31 -61.24 -40.72
CA LYS A 3 15.98 -60.28 -39.83
C LYS A 3 14.99 -59.15 -39.50
N LEU A 4 14.57 -59.09 -38.24
CA LEU A 4 13.69 -58.07 -37.68
C LEU A 4 14.56 -56.86 -37.31
N ILE A 5 14.42 -55.74 -38.02
CA ILE A 5 15.10 -54.48 -37.67
C ILE A 5 14.12 -53.64 -36.85
N LEU A 6 14.40 -53.51 -35.55
CA LEU A 6 13.64 -52.69 -34.61
C LEU A 6 14.22 -51.26 -34.63
N LEU A 7 13.53 -50.33 -35.29
CA LEU A 7 13.87 -48.90 -35.27
C LEU A 7 13.24 -48.25 -34.04
N LEU A 8 14.06 -47.99 -33.01
CA LEU A 8 13.69 -47.21 -31.83
C LEU A 8 13.70 -45.72 -32.18
N PHE A 9 12.52 -45.12 -32.31
CA PHE A 9 12.34 -43.69 -32.50
C PHE A 9 12.46 -42.98 -31.14
N VAL A 10 13.63 -42.40 -30.85
CA VAL A 10 13.84 -41.59 -29.64
C VAL A 10 13.30 -40.18 -29.90
N SER A 11 12.07 -39.93 -29.47
CA SER A 11 11.50 -38.59 -29.45
C SER A 11 12.01 -37.82 -28.23
N THR A 12 12.96 -36.91 -28.43
CA THR A 12 13.36 -35.95 -27.39
C THR A 12 12.24 -34.93 -27.20
N ILE A 13 11.47 -35.09 -26.12
CA ILE A 13 10.56 -34.05 -25.64
C ILE A 13 11.42 -32.96 -25.00
N THR A 14 11.65 -31.85 -25.71
CA THR A 14 12.21 -30.65 -25.11
C THR A 14 11.13 -29.99 -24.26
N THR A 15 11.11 -30.28 -22.96
CA THR A 15 10.32 -29.49 -22.01
C THR A 15 10.98 -28.12 -21.89
N SER A 16 10.38 -27.10 -22.50
CA SER A 16 10.70 -25.72 -22.18
C SER A 16 10.29 -25.44 -20.74
N VAL A 17 11.27 -25.40 -19.84
CA VAL A 17 11.08 -24.98 -18.45
C VAL A 17 10.88 -23.47 -18.44
N PHE A 18 9.64 -23.00 -18.31
CA PHE A 18 9.37 -21.62 -17.91
C PHE A 18 9.63 -21.51 -16.40
N ALA A 19 10.85 -21.17 -16.01
CA ALA A 19 11.21 -20.91 -14.62
C ALA A 19 11.30 -19.39 -14.33
N GLN A 20 10.54 -18.97 -13.30
CA GLN A 20 10.70 -17.77 -12.47
C GLN A 20 10.62 -16.40 -13.14
N THR A 21 9.41 -15.84 -13.26
CA THR A 21 9.22 -14.44 -13.67
C THR A 21 8.99 -13.44 -12.53
N ASN A 22 8.91 -13.86 -11.25
CA ASN A 22 8.59 -12.95 -10.13
C ASN A 22 9.65 -12.86 -9.00
N TYR A 23 10.82 -13.50 -9.15
CA TYR A 23 11.74 -13.73 -8.02
C TYR A 23 13.04 -12.90 -8.02
N GLY A 24 13.27 -12.05 -9.02
CA GLY A 24 14.56 -11.37 -9.20
C GLY A 24 15.69 -12.36 -9.56
N THR A 25 16.91 -11.85 -9.77
CA THR A 25 18.09 -12.64 -10.19
C THR A 25 18.59 -13.63 -9.14
N ASP A 26 18.17 -13.52 -7.87
CA ASP A 26 18.50 -14.46 -6.79
C ASP A 26 17.25 -14.83 -5.98
N SER A 27 16.48 -15.75 -6.56
CA SER A 27 15.21 -16.22 -5.98
C SER A 27 15.35 -16.83 -4.58
N ALA A 28 16.47 -17.49 -4.27
CA ALA A 28 16.71 -18.14 -2.98
C ALA A 28 16.95 -17.12 -1.86
N THR A 29 17.75 -16.07 -2.13
CA THR A 29 17.97 -15.00 -1.15
C THR A 29 16.69 -14.21 -0.91
N CYS A 30 15.88 -13.95 -1.96
CA CYS A 30 14.59 -13.28 -1.78
C CYS A 30 13.64 -14.06 -0.86
N VAL A 31 13.49 -15.37 -1.07
CA VAL A 31 12.68 -16.23 -0.18
C VAL A 31 13.19 -16.16 1.26
N THR A 32 14.50 -16.30 1.45
CA THR A 32 15.13 -16.31 2.77
C THR A 32 14.93 -14.99 3.51
N LYS A 33 15.26 -13.86 2.87
CA LYS A 33 15.10 -12.52 3.47
C LYS A 33 13.64 -12.18 3.73
N TYR A 34 12.73 -12.59 2.84
CA TYR A 34 11.30 -12.42 3.05
C TYR A 34 10.82 -13.20 4.28
N GLN A 35 11.22 -14.46 4.43
CA GLN A 35 10.85 -15.28 5.59
C GLN A 35 11.36 -14.68 6.90
N ILE A 36 12.62 -14.23 6.95
CA ILE A 36 13.21 -13.56 8.12
C ILE A 36 12.38 -12.33 8.49
N TYR A 37 12.18 -11.40 7.54
CA TYR A 37 11.40 -10.20 7.80
C TYR A 37 9.97 -10.53 8.25
N ARG A 38 9.30 -11.49 7.61
CA ARG A 38 7.92 -11.87 7.98
C ARG A 38 7.85 -12.46 9.38
N ASN A 39 8.86 -13.23 9.80
CA ASN A 39 8.94 -13.76 11.16
C ASN A 39 9.11 -12.63 12.18
N ASP A 40 10.07 -11.73 11.96
CA ASP A 40 10.32 -10.59 12.86
C ASP A 40 9.11 -9.65 12.93
N TYR A 41 8.45 -9.39 11.80
CA TYR A 41 7.22 -8.61 11.74
C TYR A 41 6.09 -9.24 12.57
N LYS A 42 5.87 -10.55 12.44
CA LYS A 42 4.83 -11.27 13.22
C LYS A 42 5.12 -11.22 14.71
N ASN A 43 6.39 -11.30 15.09
CA ASN A 43 6.85 -11.18 16.48
C ASN A 43 6.95 -9.74 16.97
N LYS A 44 6.54 -8.74 16.15
CA LYS A 44 6.61 -7.29 16.44
C LYS A 44 8.04 -6.76 16.68
N ASN A 45 9.06 -7.49 16.24
CA ASN A 45 10.46 -7.11 16.29
C ASN A 45 10.80 -6.15 15.13
N TYR A 46 10.15 -4.97 15.09
CA TYR A 46 10.25 -4.06 13.94
C TYR A 46 11.66 -3.50 13.70
N GLU A 47 12.47 -3.41 14.75
CA GLU A 47 13.90 -3.07 14.70
C GLU A 47 14.74 -4.06 13.88
N GLU A 48 14.41 -5.35 13.97
CA GLU A 48 15.10 -6.38 13.20
C GLU A 48 14.45 -6.54 11.82
N ALA A 49 13.11 -6.52 11.79
CA ALA A 49 12.32 -6.67 10.58
C ALA A 49 12.74 -5.68 9.48
N ILE A 50 13.05 -4.42 9.83
CA ILE A 50 13.41 -3.39 8.85
C ILE A 50 14.67 -3.73 8.04
N LYS A 51 15.63 -4.47 8.61
CA LYS A 51 16.89 -4.82 7.93
C LYS A 51 16.63 -5.74 6.74
N SER A 52 15.93 -6.85 6.98
CA SER A 52 15.55 -7.80 5.92
C SER A 52 14.46 -7.23 5.02
N TRP A 53 13.52 -6.46 5.56
CA TRP A 53 12.46 -5.81 4.79
C TRP A 53 13.00 -4.83 3.74
N ARG A 54 13.96 -3.96 4.11
CA ARG A 54 14.61 -3.05 3.15
C ARG A 54 15.28 -3.79 2.01
N TRP A 55 15.99 -4.88 2.33
CA TRP A 55 16.62 -5.71 1.31
C TRP A 55 15.60 -6.26 0.33
N VAL A 56 14.48 -6.82 0.83
CA VAL A 56 13.41 -7.39 -0.01
C VAL A 56 12.72 -6.32 -0.85
N LEU A 57 12.43 -5.15 -0.26
CA LEU A 57 11.84 -4.00 -0.98
C LEU A 57 12.67 -3.61 -2.21
N ILE A 58 14.00 -3.57 -2.07
CA ILE A 58 14.91 -3.12 -3.13
C ILE A 58 15.14 -4.21 -4.17
N ASN A 59 15.35 -5.46 -3.74
CA ASN A 59 15.86 -6.52 -4.62
C ASN A 59 14.76 -7.41 -5.20
N CYS A 60 13.59 -7.49 -4.56
CA CYS A 60 12.47 -8.30 -5.06
C CYS A 60 11.09 -7.74 -4.65
N PRO A 61 10.74 -6.50 -5.05
CA PRO A 61 9.48 -5.85 -4.68
C PRO A 61 8.22 -6.59 -5.17
N GLU A 62 8.32 -7.31 -6.28
CA GLU A 62 7.22 -8.09 -6.87
C GLU A 62 7.00 -9.47 -6.22
N PHE A 63 7.86 -9.84 -5.26
CA PHE A 63 7.77 -11.16 -4.62
C PHE A 63 6.45 -11.36 -3.86
N ASN A 64 5.99 -10.33 -3.14
CA ASN A 64 4.72 -10.40 -2.40
C ASN A 64 4.18 -9.03 -1.92
N GLU A 65 2.88 -8.77 -2.10
CA GLU A 65 2.22 -7.49 -1.69
C GLU A 65 2.43 -7.16 -0.19
N TYR A 66 2.64 -8.16 0.67
CA TYR A 66 2.90 -7.93 2.09
C TYR A 66 4.16 -7.11 2.35
N ILE A 67 5.12 -7.04 1.41
CA ILE A 67 6.27 -6.14 1.51
C ILE A 67 5.77 -4.71 1.73
N PHE A 68 4.77 -4.28 0.97
CA PHE A 68 4.17 -2.96 1.07
C PHE A 68 3.09 -2.87 2.15
N ALA A 69 2.24 -3.89 2.28
CA ALA A 69 1.14 -3.84 3.25
C ALA A 69 1.59 -3.79 4.72
N ASN A 70 2.75 -4.37 5.05
CA ASN A 70 3.29 -4.39 6.40
C ASN A 70 4.21 -3.20 6.71
N ALA A 71 4.76 -2.56 5.67
CA ALA A 71 5.72 -1.48 5.78
C ALA A 71 5.26 -0.30 6.65
N PRO A 72 3.99 0.17 6.61
CA PRO A 72 3.55 1.26 7.47
C PRO A 72 3.82 0.99 8.95
N LYS A 73 3.49 -0.20 9.46
CA LYS A 73 3.76 -0.52 10.88
C LYS A 73 5.24 -0.54 11.24
N ILE A 74 6.10 -1.02 10.33
CA ILE A 74 7.56 -1.01 10.53
C ILE A 74 8.06 0.45 10.58
N ILE A 75 7.60 1.28 9.63
CA ILE A 75 8.05 2.66 9.51
C ILE A 75 7.49 3.53 10.63
N TYR A 76 6.26 3.32 11.10
CA TYR A 76 5.72 4.01 12.28
C TYR A 76 6.58 3.79 13.52
N HIS A 77 7.11 2.57 13.70
CA HIS A 77 8.03 2.27 14.80
C HIS A 77 9.29 3.11 14.69
N GLN A 78 9.85 3.24 13.48
CA GLN A 78 11.04 4.06 13.24
C GLN A 78 10.78 5.56 13.41
N ILE A 79 9.62 6.06 12.97
CA ILE A 79 9.19 7.44 13.20
C ILE A 79 9.14 7.74 14.70
N LYS A 80 8.60 6.81 15.51
CA LYS A 80 8.48 7.00 16.97
C LYS A 80 9.83 6.91 17.69
N LYS A 81 10.77 6.12 17.18
CA LYS A 81 12.04 5.86 17.86
C LYS A 81 13.14 6.86 17.49
N ASN A 82 13.13 7.38 16.28
CA ASN A 82 14.23 8.19 15.74
C ASN A 82 13.78 9.62 15.43
N ASP A 83 13.63 10.45 16.46
CA ASP A 83 13.12 11.81 16.32
C ASP A 83 13.93 12.65 15.31
N ASN A 84 15.26 12.54 15.33
CA ASN A 84 16.14 13.27 14.41
C ASN A 84 15.95 12.89 12.93
N ASN A 85 15.42 11.70 12.65
CA ASN A 85 15.27 11.16 11.29
C ASN A 85 13.80 11.00 10.88
N LYS A 86 12.86 11.59 11.63
CA LYS A 86 11.42 11.42 11.43
C LYS A 86 10.99 11.78 10.00
N SER A 87 11.48 12.88 9.44
CA SER A 87 11.13 13.30 8.07
C SER A 87 11.51 12.25 7.03
N ALA A 88 12.74 11.72 7.07
CA ALA A 88 13.19 10.69 6.13
C ALA A 88 12.37 9.40 6.21
N TYR A 89 11.90 9.03 7.40
CA TYR A 89 10.99 7.89 7.57
C TYR A 89 9.59 8.18 7.02
N ILE A 90 9.08 9.41 7.16
CA ILE A 90 7.81 9.82 6.54
C ILE A 90 7.91 9.78 5.02
N ASP A 91 9.01 10.26 4.43
CA ASP A 91 9.22 10.20 2.99
C ASP A 91 9.34 8.75 2.50
N THR A 92 9.99 7.89 3.28
CA THR A 92 10.02 6.44 3.02
C THR A 92 8.60 5.85 3.05
N LEU A 93 7.75 6.27 4.00
CA LEU A 93 6.36 5.82 4.08
C LEU A 93 5.57 6.21 2.84
N MET A 94 5.70 7.46 2.37
CA MET A 94 5.04 7.93 1.16
C MET A 94 5.51 7.17 -0.08
N MET A 95 6.82 6.98 -0.22
CA MET A 95 7.41 6.22 -1.31
C MET A 95 6.92 4.76 -1.34
N VAL A 96 6.78 4.11 -0.19
CA VAL A 96 6.27 2.73 -0.09
C VAL A 96 4.84 2.62 -0.60
N TYR A 97 4.00 3.63 -0.33
CA TYR A 97 2.65 3.67 -0.87
C TYR A 97 2.66 3.82 -2.40
N ASP A 98 3.52 4.67 -2.95
CA ASP A 98 3.65 4.84 -4.41
C ASP A 98 4.15 3.57 -5.09
N GLN A 99 5.13 2.90 -4.49
CA GLN A 99 5.59 1.61 -5.01
C GLN A 99 4.52 0.53 -4.91
N ARG A 100 3.69 0.53 -3.87
CA ARG A 100 2.57 -0.41 -3.77
C ARG A 100 1.61 -0.24 -4.94
N ILE A 101 1.29 1.00 -5.29
CA ILE A 101 0.43 1.32 -6.43
C ILE A 101 1.09 0.83 -7.72
N LYS A 102 2.39 1.12 -7.89
CA LYS A 102 3.17 0.68 -9.06
C LYS A 102 3.15 -0.84 -9.25
N TYR A 103 3.38 -1.62 -8.20
CA TYR A 103 3.54 -3.08 -8.32
C TYR A 103 2.23 -3.88 -8.16
N TYR A 104 1.25 -3.36 -7.42
CA TYR A 104 0.03 -4.11 -7.06
C TYR A 104 -1.28 -3.34 -7.28
N GLY A 105 -1.22 -2.11 -7.80
CA GLY A 105 -2.38 -1.30 -8.11
C GLY A 105 -3.18 -0.88 -6.86
N LYS A 106 -4.52 -0.86 -7.01
CA LYS A 106 -5.48 -0.41 -5.99
C LYS A 106 -5.28 1.05 -5.58
N GLU A 107 -4.92 1.90 -6.54
CA GLU A 107 -4.58 3.32 -6.35
C GLU A 107 -5.53 4.04 -5.38
N ASN A 108 -6.83 4.04 -5.67
CA ASN A 108 -7.83 4.73 -4.85
C ASN A 108 -7.80 4.30 -3.37
N LEU A 109 -7.69 2.98 -3.11
CA LEU A 109 -7.59 2.46 -1.74
C LEU A 109 -6.26 2.83 -1.08
N VAL A 110 -5.17 2.85 -1.84
CA VAL A 110 -3.84 3.15 -1.33
C VAL A 110 -3.69 4.64 -1.04
N TYR A 111 -4.20 5.52 -1.89
CA TYR A 111 -4.24 6.97 -1.66
C TYR A 111 -5.00 7.36 -0.40
N GLY A 112 -6.14 6.71 -0.12
CA GLY A 112 -6.85 6.94 1.15
C GLY A 112 -5.95 6.67 2.36
N LYS A 113 -5.19 5.57 2.34
CA LYS A 113 -4.25 5.23 3.44
C LYS A 113 -3.04 6.16 3.48
N LYS A 114 -2.49 6.50 2.32
CA LYS A 114 -1.34 7.41 2.18
C LYS A 114 -1.66 8.80 2.73
N GLY A 115 -2.83 9.34 2.38
CA GLY A 115 -3.30 10.64 2.88
C GLY A 115 -3.56 10.67 4.39
N VAL A 116 -4.23 9.64 4.94
CA VAL A 116 -4.44 9.51 6.40
C VAL A 116 -3.10 9.52 7.14
N ASP A 117 -2.13 8.73 6.67
CA ASP A 117 -0.81 8.69 7.29
C ASP A 117 -0.03 10.00 7.13
N LEU A 118 -0.16 10.65 5.98
CA LEU A 118 0.53 11.92 5.73
C LEU A 118 0.03 13.00 6.70
N LEU A 119 -1.28 13.17 6.86
CA LEU A 119 -1.85 14.10 7.85
C LEU A 119 -1.37 13.78 9.27
N LYS A 120 -1.37 12.50 9.64
CA LYS A 120 -0.98 12.06 10.98
C LYS A 120 0.48 12.39 11.29
N TYR A 121 1.39 12.17 10.35
CA TYR A 121 2.83 12.26 10.64
C TYR A 121 3.47 13.56 10.17
N ASN A 122 2.89 14.25 9.20
CA ASN A 122 3.32 15.54 8.69
C ASN A 122 2.11 16.44 8.31
N PRO A 123 1.40 17.01 9.30
CA PRO A 123 0.17 17.76 9.06
C PRO A 123 0.38 19.03 8.23
N SER A 124 1.60 19.57 8.12
CA SER A 124 1.85 20.73 7.25
C SER A 124 1.74 20.41 5.75
N ARG A 125 1.71 19.13 5.37
CA ARG A 125 1.46 18.66 4.00
C ARG A 125 -0.03 18.38 3.74
N PHE A 126 -0.92 19.14 4.39
CA PHE A 126 -2.37 18.96 4.30
C PHE A 126 -2.90 19.07 2.85
N SER A 127 -2.36 19.95 2.00
CA SER A 127 -2.78 20.04 0.59
C SER A 127 -2.50 18.77 -0.20
N GLU A 128 -1.33 18.15 0.02
CA GLU A 128 -0.99 16.89 -0.65
C GLU A 128 -1.87 15.74 -0.13
N ALA A 129 -2.11 15.70 1.18
CA ALA A 129 -3.02 14.71 1.75
C ALA A 129 -4.45 14.87 1.22
N TYR A 130 -4.95 16.11 1.14
CA TYR A 130 -6.26 16.44 0.60
C TYR A 130 -6.45 15.90 -0.81
N GLU A 131 -5.49 16.09 -1.72
CA GLU A 131 -5.60 15.60 -3.09
C GLU A 131 -5.72 14.07 -3.15
N MET A 132 -4.90 13.35 -2.38
CA MET A 132 -4.96 11.88 -2.33
C MET A 132 -6.28 11.39 -1.72
N LEU A 133 -6.74 12.02 -0.64
CA LEU A 133 -7.97 11.67 0.05
C LEU A 133 -9.20 11.95 -0.82
N LYS A 134 -9.22 13.09 -1.53
CA LYS A 134 -10.26 13.48 -2.49
C LYS A 134 -10.43 12.43 -3.58
N VAL A 135 -9.32 11.97 -4.17
CA VAL A 135 -9.33 10.89 -5.19
C VAL A 135 -9.93 9.61 -4.60
N SER A 136 -9.46 9.19 -3.41
CA SER A 136 -9.95 7.99 -2.74
C SER A 136 -11.45 8.04 -2.45
N VAL A 137 -11.94 9.12 -1.82
CA VAL A 137 -13.36 9.26 -1.40
C VAL A 137 -14.26 9.27 -2.63
N ARG A 138 -13.94 10.06 -3.66
CA ARG A 138 -14.75 10.15 -4.88
C ARG A 138 -14.84 8.82 -5.61
N ALA A 139 -13.73 8.09 -5.71
CA ALA A 139 -13.70 6.84 -6.45
C ALA A 139 -14.31 5.65 -5.69
N LEU A 140 -14.20 5.60 -4.37
CA LEU A 140 -14.70 4.50 -3.56
C LEU A 140 -16.14 4.71 -3.06
N GLY A 141 -16.58 5.95 -2.92
CA GLY A 141 -17.93 6.30 -2.45
C GLY A 141 -18.27 5.56 -1.16
N ASN A 142 -19.34 4.77 -1.19
CA ASN A 142 -19.82 3.98 -0.04
C ASN A 142 -18.82 2.93 0.47
N SER A 143 -17.83 2.55 -0.34
CA SER A 143 -16.77 1.61 0.07
C SER A 143 -15.60 2.27 0.79
N THR A 144 -15.58 3.61 0.87
CA THR A 144 -14.52 4.37 1.55
C THR A 144 -14.44 3.99 3.03
N ASP A 145 -13.23 3.83 3.54
CA ASP A 145 -13.02 3.57 4.97
C ASP A 145 -13.38 4.83 5.79
N PRO A 146 -14.14 4.72 6.90
CA PRO A 146 -14.55 5.89 7.69
C PRO A 146 -13.40 6.80 8.11
N ILE A 147 -12.20 6.26 8.40
CA ILE A 147 -11.06 7.12 8.76
C ILE A 147 -10.59 7.97 7.58
N VAL A 148 -10.71 7.48 6.35
CA VAL A 148 -10.35 8.21 5.14
C VAL A 148 -11.35 9.35 4.90
N ILE A 149 -12.63 9.12 5.22
CA ILE A 149 -13.69 10.15 5.13
C ILE A 149 -13.41 11.29 6.12
N VAL A 150 -13.11 10.95 7.38
CA VAL A 150 -12.80 11.94 8.42
C VAL A 150 -11.56 12.74 8.03
N SER A 151 -10.47 12.06 7.67
CA SER A 151 -9.23 12.74 7.26
C SER A 151 -9.40 13.56 5.99
N TYR A 152 -10.27 13.17 5.07
CA TYR A 152 -10.59 13.99 3.89
C TYR A 152 -11.18 15.34 4.28
N PHE A 153 -12.12 15.37 5.23
CA PHE A 153 -12.67 16.63 5.72
C PHE A 153 -11.67 17.46 6.51
N GLU A 154 -10.88 16.82 7.37
CA GLU A 154 -9.81 17.52 8.12
C GLU A 154 -8.85 18.22 7.15
N ALA A 155 -8.38 17.50 6.12
CA ALA A 155 -7.49 18.07 5.12
C ALA A 155 -8.18 19.18 4.30
N LEU A 156 -9.44 18.99 3.91
CA LEU A 156 -10.22 19.99 3.18
C LEU A 156 -10.38 21.31 3.97
N ASP A 157 -10.68 21.21 5.27
CA ASP A 157 -10.80 22.35 6.18
C ASP A 157 -9.44 23.06 6.35
N ASP A 158 -8.34 22.31 6.47
CA ASP A 158 -6.99 22.88 6.53
C ASP A 158 -6.60 23.60 5.23
N VAL A 159 -6.90 23.04 4.06
CA VAL A 159 -6.69 23.70 2.76
C VAL A 159 -7.53 24.98 2.66
N GLN A 160 -8.82 24.92 3.03
CA GLN A 160 -9.71 26.07 2.99
C GLN A 160 -9.21 27.22 3.86
N ARG A 161 -8.72 26.92 5.07
CA ARG A 161 -8.24 27.95 6.01
C ARG A 161 -6.90 28.55 5.62
N SER A 162 -6.09 27.80 4.89
CA SER A 162 -4.69 28.14 4.64
C SER A 162 -4.41 28.63 3.22
N THR A 163 -5.34 28.43 2.29
CA THR A 163 -5.16 28.71 0.85
C THR A 163 -6.45 29.28 0.23
N GLU A 164 -6.36 29.78 -1.00
CA GLU A 164 -7.51 30.22 -1.79
C GLU A 164 -8.01 29.13 -2.77
N GLU A 165 -7.40 27.93 -2.76
CA GLU A 165 -7.70 26.84 -3.71
C GLU A 165 -9.05 26.18 -3.44
N VAL A 166 -9.54 26.25 -2.20
CA VAL A 166 -10.81 25.66 -1.75
C VAL A 166 -11.71 26.76 -1.21
N THR A 167 -12.89 26.89 -1.79
CA THR A 167 -13.90 27.85 -1.35
C THR A 167 -14.80 27.27 -0.26
N LYS A 168 -15.57 28.13 0.41
CA LYS A 168 -16.62 27.68 1.34
C LYS A 168 -17.69 26.83 0.64
N GLN A 169 -17.95 27.08 -0.64
CA GLN A 169 -18.90 26.27 -1.41
C GLN A 169 -18.36 24.86 -1.63
N ASP A 170 -17.07 24.70 -1.93
CA ASP A 170 -16.44 23.39 -2.07
C ASP A 170 -16.54 22.55 -0.79
N VAL A 171 -16.44 23.20 0.38
CA VAL A 171 -16.65 22.54 1.67
C VAL A 171 -18.09 22.06 1.85
N LEU A 172 -19.08 22.87 1.47
CA LEU A 172 -20.50 22.49 1.52
C LEU A 172 -20.81 21.35 0.55
N ASP A 173 -20.23 21.37 -0.64
CA ASP A 173 -20.42 20.31 -1.65
C ASP A 173 -19.80 18.99 -1.17
N ALA A 174 -18.62 19.04 -0.55
CA ALA A 174 -18.01 17.88 0.08
C ALA A 174 -18.88 17.35 1.24
N TYR A 175 -19.46 18.25 2.06
CA TYR A 175 -20.40 17.90 3.14
C TYR A 175 -21.57 17.05 2.65
N ILE A 176 -22.17 17.42 1.52
CA ILE A 176 -23.28 16.66 0.92
C ILE A 176 -22.79 15.26 0.54
N VAL A 177 -21.70 15.14 -0.23
CA VAL A 177 -21.16 13.86 -0.70
C VAL A 177 -20.87 12.91 0.46
N VAL A 178 -20.22 13.40 1.51
CA VAL A 178 -19.90 12.54 2.66
C VAL A 178 -21.13 12.21 3.49
N SER A 179 -22.05 13.16 3.67
CA SER A 179 -23.31 12.89 4.39
C SER A 179 -24.11 11.77 3.73
N ASP A 180 -24.12 11.73 2.40
CA ASP A 180 -24.74 10.65 1.63
C ASP A 180 -24.03 9.30 1.86
N ILE A 181 -22.70 9.29 1.81
CA ILE A 181 -21.89 8.08 2.09
C ILE A 181 -22.15 7.55 3.50
N ILE A 182 -22.16 8.42 4.50
CA ILE A 182 -22.39 8.06 5.91
C ILE A 182 -23.82 7.52 6.07
N SER A 183 -24.81 8.25 5.57
CA SER A 183 -26.23 7.85 5.66
C SER A 183 -26.47 6.49 5.03
N TYR A 184 -25.88 6.25 3.85
CA TYR A 184 -25.93 4.94 3.21
C TYR A 184 -25.29 3.86 4.10
N ASN A 185 -24.10 4.11 4.64
CA ASN A 185 -23.33 3.11 5.38
C ASN A 185 -23.93 2.75 6.74
N ILE A 186 -24.59 3.68 7.43
CA ILE A 186 -25.31 3.40 8.69
C ILE A 186 -26.37 2.32 8.47
N THR A 187 -27.12 2.40 7.37
CA THR A 187 -28.20 1.45 7.08
C THR A 187 -27.70 0.17 6.40
N ASN A 188 -26.75 0.28 5.48
CA ASN A 188 -26.45 -0.79 4.52
C ASN A 188 -25.11 -1.50 4.76
N ASN A 189 -24.23 -0.97 5.61
CA ASN A 189 -22.88 -1.50 5.76
C ASN A 189 -22.59 -1.93 7.19
N LYS A 190 -22.83 -3.21 7.51
CA LYS A 190 -22.61 -3.78 8.85
C LYS A 190 -21.18 -3.59 9.39
N LYS A 191 -20.18 -3.49 8.51
CA LYS A 191 -18.78 -3.23 8.90
C LYS A 191 -18.60 -1.80 9.42
N TYR A 192 -19.32 -0.86 8.80
CA TYR A 192 -19.19 0.57 9.08
C TYR A 192 -20.29 1.15 9.95
N ALA A 193 -21.41 0.46 10.16
CA ALA A 193 -22.55 0.93 10.95
C ALA A 193 -22.25 1.29 12.43
N LYS A 194 -21.06 0.96 12.93
CA LYS A 194 -20.59 1.28 14.29
C LYS A 194 -19.72 2.55 14.37
N TYR A 195 -19.37 3.13 13.22
CA TYR A 195 -18.59 4.34 13.07
C TYR A 195 -19.50 5.45 12.54
#